data_AF-A0A6G2VIH0-F1
#
_entry.id   AF-A0A6G2VIH0-F1
#
_cell.length_a   1.000
_cell.length_b   1.000
_cell.length_c   1.000
_cell.angle_alpha   90.00
_cell.angle_beta   90.00
_cell.angle_gamma   90.00
#
_symmetry.space_group_name_H-M   'P 1'
#
loop_
_entity.id
_entity.type
_entity.pdbx_description
1 polymer ?
#
loop_
_entity_poly.entity_id
_entity_poly.type
_entity_poly.pdbx_seq_one_letter_code
_entity_poly.pdbx_strand_id
1 'polypeptide(L)'
;MTVVWVFPGQGAQRAGMGAEVLDRYPELVRQADAILGYGIREVCLTGAAPGLTDTRSVQPALFVVNALSWLAHSEEHPAPDVLAGHSLGEYDALFAAGCFDFATGVRMVQRRGELMSRAGGGGMLAVLGLPPDRLTDVLAQAGIDDVDLANRNSAEQVVLAGPQESLCRAADAVRGAADAMRG
;
A
#
# COMPACT_ATOMS: atom_id res chain seq x y z
N MET A 1 18.58 -0.69 22.05
CA MET A 1 18.35 -1.19 20.68
C MET A 1 17.05 -0.55 20.23
N THR A 2 17.06 0.16 19.10
CA THR A 2 15.86 0.83 18.59
C THR A 2 15.00 -0.20 17.85
N VAL A 3 13.74 -0.33 18.23
CA VAL A 3 12.74 -1.18 17.56
C VAL A 3 11.84 -0.30 16.69
N VAL A 4 11.71 -0.65 15.42
CA VAL A 4 10.84 0.03 14.46
C VAL A 4 9.77 -0.94 14.00
N TRP A 5 8.50 -0.51 14.07
CA TRP A 5 7.38 -1.26 13.53
C TRP A 5 6.89 -0.61 12.23
N VAL A 6 6.83 -1.39 11.15
CA VAL A 6 6.51 -0.90 9.81
C VAL A 6 5.25 -1.59 9.27
N PHE A 7 4.27 -0.78 8.87
CA PHE A 7 3.01 -1.26 8.31
C PHE A 7 3.05 -1.31 6.77
N PRO A 8 2.69 -2.45 6.16
CA PRO A 8 2.67 -2.58 4.71
C PRO A 8 1.46 -1.86 4.09
N GLY A 9 1.65 -1.42 2.83
CA GLY A 9 0.60 -0.80 2.02
C GLY A 9 -0.01 -1.74 0.97
N GLN A 10 -0.67 -1.13 -0.03
CA GLN A 10 -1.27 -1.85 -1.16
C GLN A 10 -0.20 -2.62 -1.95
N GLY A 11 -0.52 -3.87 -2.30
CA GLY A 11 0.39 -4.85 -2.90
C GLY A 11 0.74 -6.01 -1.96
N ALA A 12 0.60 -5.83 -0.64
CA ALA A 12 0.87 -6.86 0.35
C ALA A 12 -0.32 -7.80 0.67
N GLN A 13 -1.51 -7.46 0.18
CA GLN A 13 -2.73 -8.23 0.45
C GLN A 13 -2.68 -9.63 -0.17
N ARG A 14 -3.33 -10.58 0.50
CA ARG A 14 -3.56 -11.95 -0.02
C ARG A 14 -4.81 -12.54 0.60
N ALA A 15 -5.47 -13.45 -0.12
CA ALA A 15 -6.53 -14.24 0.48
C ALA A 15 -5.99 -15.04 1.69
N GLY A 16 -6.81 -15.13 2.75
CA GLY A 16 -6.45 -15.75 4.02
C GLY A 16 -5.62 -14.86 4.94
N MET A 17 -5.47 -13.56 4.64
CA MET A 17 -4.75 -12.64 5.52
C MET A 17 -5.56 -12.36 6.80
N GLY A 18 -4.84 -12.21 7.92
CA GLY A 18 -5.42 -11.77 9.19
C GLY A 18 -6.37 -12.75 9.87
N ALA A 19 -6.44 -14.03 9.48
CA ALA A 19 -7.40 -14.98 10.02
C ALA A 19 -7.44 -15.03 11.56
N GLU A 20 -6.28 -15.16 12.19
CA GLU A 20 -6.16 -15.25 13.64
C GLU A 20 -6.61 -13.95 14.33
N VAL A 21 -6.19 -12.80 13.81
CA VAL A 21 -6.51 -11.49 14.43
C VAL A 21 -7.97 -11.10 14.19
N LEU A 22 -8.55 -11.45 13.05
CA LEU A 22 -9.97 -11.25 12.75
C LEU A 22 -10.85 -12.06 13.72
N ASP A 23 -10.44 -13.28 14.04
CA ASP A 23 -11.15 -14.13 15.01
C ASP A 23 -10.92 -13.68 16.47
N ARG A 24 -9.76 -13.09 16.78
CA ARG A 24 -9.42 -12.53 18.12
C ARG A 24 -10.21 -11.27 18.45
N TYR A 25 -10.53 -10.42 17.46
CA TYR A 25 -11.20 -9.14 17.66
C TYR A 25 -12.56 -9.04 16.95
N PRO A 26 -13.53 -9.92 17.26
CA PRO A 26 -14.79 -10.00 16.51
C PRO A 26 -15.64 -8.73 16.60
N GLU A 27 -15.48 -7.93 17.66
CA GLU A 27 -16.24 -6.69 17.80
C GLU A 27 -15.69 -5.54 16.93
N LEU A 28 -14.37 -5.45 16.77
CA LEU A 28 -13.77 -4.50 15.83
C LEU A 28 -14.07 -4.90 14.38
N VAL A 29 -14.12 -6.19 14.08
CA VAL A 29 -14.58 -6.69 12.78
C VAL A 29 -16.03 -6.26 12.50
N ARG A 30 -16.95 -6.46 13.45
CA ARG A 30 -18.34 -5.99 13.31
C ARG A 30 -18.44 -4.47 13.16
N GLN A 31 -17.60 -3.73 13.89
CA GLN A 31 -17.55 -2.27 13.76
C GLN A 31 -17.07 -1.84 12.36
N ALA A 32 -16.07 -2.52 11.80
CA ALA A 32 -15.62 -2.28 10.44
C ALA A 32 -16.72 -2.62 9.43
N ASP A 33 -17.38 -3.77 9.56
CA ASP A 33 -18.48 -4.19 8.70
C ASP A 33 -19.62 -3.18 8.67
N ALA A 34 -19.99 -2.64 9.84
CA ALA A 34 -21.03 -1.62 9.96
C ALA A 34 -20.68 -0.29 9.25
N ILE A 35 -19.39 0.05 9.19
CA ILE A 35 -18.91 1.26 8.49
C ILE A 35 -18.80 1.00 6.97
N LEU A 36 -18.31 -0.18 6.59
CA LEU A 36 -17.98 -0.52 5.21
C LEU A 36 -19.21 -0.97 4.41
N GLY A 37 -20.23 -1.53 5.07
CA GLY A 37 -21.43 -2.05 4.44
C GLY A 37 -21.25 -3.45 3.82
N TYR A 38 -20.15 -4.15 4.12
CA TYR A 38 -19.87 -5.51 3.69
C TYR A 38 -18.99 -6.23 4.73
N GLY A 39 -18.95 -7.56 4.68
CA GLY A 39 -18.16 -8.38 5.61
C GLY A 39 -16.66 -8.36 5.30
N ILE A 40 -15.88 -7.58 6.06
CA ILE A 40 -14.44 -7.45 5.86
C ILE A 40 -13.70 -8.77 6.07
N ARG A 41 -14.19 -9.61 6.99
CA ARG A 41 -13.64 -10.95 7.24
C ARG A 41 -13.72 -11.80 5.99
N GLU A 42 -14.86 -11.82 5.30
CA GLU A 42 -15.02 -12.61 4.08
C GLU A 42 -14.06 -12.12 2.98
N VAL A 43 -13.98 -10.81 2.77
CA VAL A 43 -13.05 -10.19 1.82
C VAL A 43 -11.60 -10.59 2.10
N CYS A 44 -11.15 -10.50 3.35
CA CYS A 44 -9.78 -10.85 3.74
C CYS A 44 -9.48 -12.34 3.58
N LEU A 45 -10.42 -13.22 3.93
CA LEU A 45 -10.17 -14.66 3.97
C LEU A 45 -10.30 -15.34 2.62
N THR A 46 -11.27 -14.95 1.81
CA THR A 46 -11.58 -15.62 0.56
C THR A 46 -11.19 -14.81 -0.67
N GLY A 47 -11.00 -13.50 -0.51
CA GLY A 47 -10.86 -12.58 -1.65
C GLY A 47 -12.16 -12.40 -2.44
N ALA A 48 -13.30 -12.82 -1.91
CA ALA A 48 -14.62 -12.64 -2.53
C ALA A 48 -15.00 -11.15 -2.64
N ALA A 49 -15.99 -10.87 -3.48
CA ALA A 49 -16.46 -9.52 -3.78
C ALA A 49 -16.72 -8.69 -2.50
N PRO A 50 -16.34 -7.40 -2.44
CA PRO A 50 -15.76 -6.59 -3.53
C PRO A 50 -14.34 -6.98 -3.99
N GLY A 51 -13.67 -7.88 -3.26
CA GLY A 51 -12.40 -8.48 -3.66
C GLY A 51 -11.17 -7.73 -3.17
N LEU A 52 -10.01 -8.37 -3.30
CA LEU A 52 -8.71 -7.80 -2.88
C LEU A 52 -7.94 -7.10 -4.02
N THR A 53 -8.52 -7.07 -5.23
CA THR A 53 -7.97 -6.34 -6.38
C THR A 53 -8.58 -4.95 -6.56
N ASP A 54 -9.76 -4.71 -6.00
CA ASP A 54 -10.42 -3.40 -6.02
C ASP A 54 -9.80 -2.49 -4.95
N THR A 55 -9.34 -1.31 -5.38
CA THR A 55 -8.73 -0.31 -4.50
C THR A 55 -9.66 0.13 -3.36
N ARG A 56 -10.98 0.11 -3.60
CA ARG A 56 -12.00 0.51 -2.61
C ARG A 56 -12.08 -0.43 -1.42
N SER A 57 -11.80 -1.71 -1.62
CA SER A 57 -11.90 -2.75 -0.59
C SER A 57 -10.56 -3.22 -0.07
N VAL A 58 -9.51 -3.20 -0.91
CA VAL A 58 -8.17 -3.59 -0.46
C VAL A 58 -7.59 -2.65 0.59
N GLN A 59 -7.88 -1.34 0.51
CA GLN A 59 -7.37 -0.37 1.48
C GLN A 59 -7.98 -0.57 2.88
N PRO A 60 -9.32 -0.67 3.04
CA PRO A 60 -9.91 -1.10 4.30
C PRO A 60 -9.42 -2.45 4.78
N ALA A 61 -9.28 -3.44 3.89
CA ALA A 61 -8.85 -4.78 4.27
C ALA A 61 -7.43 -4.79 4.87
N LEU A 62 -6.50 -4.06 4.25
CA LEU A 62 -5.14 -3.89 4.76
C LEU A 62 -5.13 -3.16 6.10
N PHE A 63 -5.84 -2.04 6.22
CA PHE A 63 -5.91 -1.28 7.47
C PHE A 63 -6.47 -2.13 8.62
N VAL A 64 -7.59 -2.83 8.41
CA VAL A 64 -8.18 -3.66 9.46
C VAL A 64 -7.19 -4.75 9.89
N VAL A 65 -6.57 -5.47 8.96
CA VAL A 65 -5.62 -6.53 9.31
C VAL A 65 -4.38 -5.98 10.02
N ASN A 66 -3.82 -4.87 9.53
CA ASN A 66 -2.65 -4.22 10.13
C ASN A 66 -2.95 -3.71 11.54
N ALA A 67 -4.06 -2.98 11.72
CA ALA A 67 -4.50 -2.44 13.00
C ALA A 67 -4.73 -3.55 14.03
N LEU A 68 -5.43 -4.64 13.67
CA LEU A 68 -5.67 -5.76 14.57
C LEU A 68 -4.37 -6.54 14.89
N SER A 69 -3.46 -6.65 13.93
CA SER A 69 -2.13 -7.25 14.16
C SER A 69 -1.30 -6.40 15.13
N TRP A 70 -1.37 -5.08 15.01
CA TRP A 70 -0.76 -4.16 15.97
C TRP A 70 -1.36 -4.33 17.37
N LEU A 71 -2.69 -4.37 17.50
CA LEU A 71 -3.33 -4.56 18.81
C LEU A 71 -2.85 -5.86 19.47
N ALA A 72 -2.87 -6.98 18.74
CA ALA A 72 -2.38 -8.26 19.25
C ALA A 72 -0.91 -8.20 19.68
N HIS A 73 -0.06 -7.57 18.87
CA HIS A 73 1.35 -7.39 19.22
C HIS A 73 1.55 -6.51 20.45
N SER A 74 0.84 -5.39 20.54
CA SER A 74 0.97 -4.41 21.63
C SER A 74 0.53 -4.95 22.99
N GLU A 75 -0.30 -6.00 23.02
CA GLU A 75 -0.69 -6.70 24.25
C GLU A 75 0.46 -7.55 24.83
N GLU A 76 1.38 -8.01 23.99
CA GLU A 76 2.38 -9.03 24.32
C GLU A 76 3.82 -8.47 24.33
N HIS A 77 4.01 -7.25 23.82
CA HIS A 77 5.33 -6.66 23.60
C HIS A 77 5.42 -5.19 24.05
N PRO A 78 6.62 -4.71 24.43
CA PRO A 78 6.86 -3.29 24.67
C PRO A 78 6.58 -2.45 23.40
N ALA A 79 6.18 -1.20 23.60
CA ALA A 79 5.99 -0.26 22.50
C ALA A 79 7.29 -0.07 21.70
N PRO A 80 7.22 0.00 20.35
CA PRO A 80 8.38 0.30 19.52
C PRO A 80 8.79 1.77 19.70
N ASP A 81 10.05 2.07 19.42
CA ASP A 81 10.57 3.45 19.48
C ASP A 81 10.07 4.29 18.29
N VAL A 82 9.78 3.64 17.15
CA VAL A 82 9.35 4.30 15.90
C VAL A 82 8.26 3.48 15.21
N LEU A 83 7.25 4.19 14.70
CA LEU A 83 6.21 3.66 13.84
C LEU A 83 6.37 4.24 12.44
N ALA A 84 6.23 3.42 11.41
CA ALA A 84 6.26 3.87 10.01
C ALA A 84 5.26 3.07 9.19
N GLY A 85 4.81 3.63 8.07
CA GLY A 85 3.85 2.97 7.21
C GLY A 85 4.08 3.30 5.74
N HIS A 86 3.90 2.33 4.86
CA HIS A 86 4.04 2.54 3.42
C HIS A 86 2.69 2.91 2.81
N SER A 87 2.53 4.16 2.35
CA SER A 87 1.32 4.66 1.70
C SER A 87 0.05 4.44 2.55
N LEU A 88 -0.74 3.40 2.27
CA LEU A 88 -1.88 3.04 3.11
C LEU A 88 -1.46 2.71 4.55
N GLY A 89 -0.32 2.03 4.74
CA GLY A 89 0.17 1.66 6.07
C GLY A 89 0.45 2.87 6.98
N GLU A 90 0.56 4.09 6.44
CA GLU A 90 0.70 5.29 7.25
C GLU A 90 -0.52 5.53 8.15
N TYR A 91 -1.72 5.16 7.69
CA TYR A 91 -2.93 5.23 8.52
C TYR A 91 -2.84 4.27 9.71
N ASP A 92 -2.26 3.08 9.51
CA ASP A 92 -2.01 2.13 10.59
C ASP A 92 -0.96 2.64 11.58
N ALA A 93 0.09 3.30 11.08
CA ALA A 93 1.11 3.93 11.93
C ALA A 93 0.52 5.04 12.80
N LEU A 94 -0.34 5.89 12.23
CA LEU A 94 -1.04 6.95 12.95
C LEU A 94 -2.05 6.39 13.96
N PHE A 95 -2.76 5.31 13.61
CA PHE A 95 -3.62 4.59 14.55
C PHE A 95 -2.81 4.03 15.72
N ALA A 96 -1.70 3.34 15.44
CA ALA A 96 -0.82 2.78 16.45
C ALA A 96 -0.19 3.84 17.37
N ALA A 97 0.05 5.04 16.85
CA ALA A 97 0.50 6.20 17.60
C ALA A 97 -0.61 6.88 18.43
N GLY A 98 -1.86 6.41 18.34
CA GLY A 98 -3.00 6.95 19.08
C GLY A 98 -3.56 8.26 18.52
N CYS A 99 -3.26 8.61 17.26
CA CYS A 99 -3.75 9.84 16.64
C CYS A 99 -5.27 9.84 16.41
N PHE A 100 -5.87 8.66 16.27
CA PHE A 100 -7.31 8.47 16.11
C PHE A 100 -7.72 7.05 16.53
N ASP A 101 -9.03 6.84 16.73
CA ASP A 101 -9.59 5.53 17.03
C ASP A 101 -9.75 4.64 15.78
N PHE A 102 -9.98 3.35 16.01
CA PHE A 102 -10.11 2.36 14.93
C PHE A 102 -11.23 2.72 13.94
N ALA A 103 -12.40 3.11 14.44
CA ALA A 103 -13.55 3.46 13.61
C ALA A 103 -13.28 4.65 12.69
N THR A 104 -12.59 5.67 13.19
CA THR A 104 -12.15 6.82 12.42
C THR A 104 -11.18 6.39 11.34
N GLY A 105 -10.20 5.54 11.68
CA GLY A 105 -9.27 4.95 10.72
C GLY A 105 -9.98 4.22 9.58
N VAL A 106 -10.95 3.34 9.89
CA VAL A 106 -11.75 2.61 8.88
C VAL A 106 -12.47 3.58 7.92
N ARG A 107 -13.10 4.64 8.44
CA ARG A 107 -13.77 5.66 7.60
C ARG A 107 -12.79 6.41 6.71
N MET A 108 -11.61 6.76 7.23
CA MET A 108 -10.58 7.45 6.47
C MET A 108 -10.09 6.61 5.29
N VAL A 109 -9.76 5.34 5.53
CA VAL A 109 -9.25 4.45 4.47
C VAL A 109 -10.33 4.03 3.47
N GLN A 110 -11.60 3.90 3.90
CA GLN A 110 -12.74 3.74 3.00
C GLN A 110 -12.82 4.93 2.05
N ARG A 111 -12.82 6.15 2.59
CA ARG A 111 -12.91 7.37 1.78
C ARG A 111 -11.71 7.53 0.86
N ARG A 112 -10.51 7.20 1.32
CA ARG A 112 -9.29 7.22 0.50
C ARG A 112 -9.40 6.24 -0.67
N GLY A 113 -9.82 5.00 -0.41
CA GLY A 113 -10.04 3.98 -1.43
C GLY A 113 -11.03 4.42 -2.51
N GLU A 114 -12.15 5.03 -2.11
CA GLU A 114 -13.14 5.60 -3.05
C GLU A 114 -12.60 6.73 -3.92
N LEU A 115 -11.82 7.65 -3.33
CA LEU A 115 -11.26 8.78 -4.06
C LEU A 115 -10.18 8.30 -5.05
N MET A 116 -9.31 7.40 -4.60
CA MET A 116 -8.26 6.82 -5.45
C MET A 116 -8.84 5.99 -6.60
N SER A 117 -9.93 5.24 -6.36
CA SER A 117 -10.55 4.44 -7.43
C SER A 117 -11.22 5.29 -8.53
N ARG A 118 -11.45 6.58 -8.27
CA ARG A 118 -11.99 7.53 -9.27
C ARG A 118 -10.91 8.19 -10.11
N ALA A 119 -9.64 8.16 -9.65
CA ALA A 119 -8.53 8.63 -10.46
C ALA A 119 -8.37 7.69 -11.66
N GLY A 120 -8.29 8.26 -12.87
CA GLY A 120 -8.16 7.51 -14.11
C GLY A 120 -7.22 8.22 -15.08
N GLY A 121 -6.86 7.54 -16.17
CA GLY A 121 -5.98 8.09 -17.22
C GLY A 121 -4.48 7.96 -16.96
N GLY A 122 -4.08 7.40 -15.81
CA GLY A 122 -2.69 7.11 -15.47
C GLY A 122 -2.45 5.66 -15.06
N GLY A 123 -1.20 5.31 -14.84
CA GLY A 123 -0.78 4.00 -14.36
C GLY A 123 0.39 4.09 -13.40
N MET A 124 0.92 2.92 -13.05
CA MET A 124 2.16 2.78 -12.31
C MET A 124 3.04 1.70 -12.94
N LEU A 125 4.35 1.91 -12.94
CA LEU A 125 5.34 0.97 -13.45
C LEU A 125 6.41 0.72 -12.39
N ALA A 126 6.54 -0.53 -11.95
CA ALA A 126 7.63 -0.95 -11.07
C ALA A 126 8.92 -1.16 -11.87
N VAL A 127 10.00 -0.53 -11.43
CA VAL A 127 11.33 -0.63 -12.02
C VAL A 127 12.29 -1.22 -10.99
N LEU A 128 13.04 -2.23 -11.42
CA LEU A 128 14.01 -2.97 -10.61
C LEU A 128 15.41 -2.85 -11.21
N GLY A 129 16.43 -2.71 -10.37
CA GLY A 129 17.84 -2.73 -10.77
C GLY A 129 18.39 -1.41 -11.29
N LEU A 130 17.65 -0.30 -11.14
CA LEU A 130 18.11 1.04 -11.51
C LEU A 130 17.88 2.03 -10.37
N PRO A 131 18.91 2.82 -9.99
CA PRO A 131 18.75 3.82 -8.94
C PRO A 131 17.96 5.03 -9.45
N PRO A 132 17.28 5.79 -8.55
CA PRO A 132 16.41 6.91 -8.91
C PRO A 132 17.05 7.99 -9.80
N ASP A 133 18.32 8.32 -9.56
CA ASP A 133 19.01 9.38 -10.31
C ASP A 133 19.21 8.97 -11.77
N ARG A 134 19.55 7.69 -12.00
CA ARG A 134 19.68 7.13 -13.35
C ARG A 134 18.34 7.03 -14.06
N LEU A 135 17.27 6.73 -13.34
CA LEU A 135 15.93 6.74 -13.92
C LEU A 135 15.53 8.14 -14.36
N THR A 136 15.89 9.16 -13.58
CA THR A 136 15.65 10.56 -13.93
C THR A 136 16.38 10.92 -15.24
N ASP A 137 17.66 10.52 -15.37
CA ASP A 137 18.43 10.72 -16.60
C ASP A 137 17.81 10.01 -17.81
N VAL A 138 17.38 8.75 -17.65
CA VAL A 138 16.78 7.94 -18.72
C VAL A 138 15.48 8.57 -19.22
N LEU A 139 14.60 9.02 -18.30
CA LEU A 139 13.35 9.70 -18.67
C LEU A 139 13.62 11.01 -19.41
N ALA A 140 14.59 11.80 -18.93
CA ALA A 140 14.97 13.06 -19.56
C ALA A 140 15.53 12.85 -20.99
N GLN A 141 16.41 11.85 -21.16
CA GLN A 141 16.97 11.49 -22.47
C GLN A 141 15.91 10.97 -23.45
N ALA A 142 14.88 10.29 -22.94
CA ALA A 142 13.75 9.82 -23.73
C ALA A 142 12.70 10.90 -24.02
N GLY A 143 12.87 12.13 -23.51
CA GLY A 143 11.91 13.22 -23.65
C GLY A 143 10.56 12.88 -23.01
N ILE A 144 10.58 12.35 -21.79
CA ILE A 144 9.41 12.01 -20.99
C ILE A 144 9.42 12.90 -19.74
N ASP A 145 8.51 13.86 -19.68
CA ASP A 145 8.42 14.89 -18.64
C ASP A 145 7.14 14.81 -17.79
N ASP A 146 6.23 13.90 -18.13
CA ASP A 146 4.95 13.65 -17.48
C ASP A 146 4.90 12.34 -16.69
N VAL A 147 6.08 11.79 -16.33
CA VAL A 147 6.23 10.60 -15.50
C VAL A 147 7.04 10.93 -14.25
N ASP A 148 6.43 10.71 -13.09
CA ASP A 148 7.00 10.96 -11.78
C ASP A 148 7.55 9.69 -11.13
N LEU A 149 8.59 9.84 -10.31
CA LEU A 149 9.07 8.79 -9.41
C LEU A 149 8.17 8.73 -8.15
N ALA A 150 7.04 8.05 -8.27
CA ALA A 150 6.02 7.95 -7.22
C ALA A 150 6.48 7.22 -5.94
N ASN A 151 7.28 6.17 -6.05
CA ASN A 151 7.87 5.52 -4.87
C ASN A 151 9.36 5.24 -5.05
N ARG A 152 10.15 5.51 -4.01
CA ARG A 152 11.54 5.12 -3.88
C ARG A 152 11.62 4.07 -2.77
N ASN A 153 11.37 2.81 -3.11
CA ASN A 153 11.20 1.72 -2.14
C ASN A 153 12.53 1.18 -1.63
N SER A 154 13.56 1.16 -2.48
CA SER A 154 14.93 0.80 -2.11
C SER A 154 15.92 1.51 -3.03
N ALA A 155 17.23 1.27 -2.84
CA ALA A 155 18.27 1.81 -3.71
C ALA A 155 18.08 1.44 -5.20
N GLU A 156 17.40 0.33 -5.49
CA GLU A 156 17.22 -0.20 -6.86
C GLU A 156 15.76 -0.54 -7.19
N GLN A 157 14.81 -0.21 -6.32
CA GLN A 157 13.38 -0.46 -6.54
C GLN A 157 12.62 0.86 -6.50
N VAL A 158 12.12 1.28 -7.66
CA VAL A 158 11.39 2.53 -7.86
C VAL A 158 10.06 2.25 -8.53
N VAL A 159 9.02 3.00 -8.19
CA VAL A 159 7.73 2.99 -8.91
C VAL A 159 7.60 4.32 -9.63
N LEU A 160 7.37 4.25 -10.94
CA LEU A 160 7.01 5.39 -11.77
C LEU A 160 5.49 5.51 -11.84
N ALA A 161 4.96 6.73 -11.94
CA ALA A 161 3.54 7.00 -12.18
C ALA A 161 3.39 8.12 -13.21
N GLY A 162 2.36 8.02 -14.05
CA GLY A 162 2.10 8.99 -15.11
C GLY A 162 1.04 8.48 -16.09
N PRO A 163 0.81 9.20 -17.20
CA PRO A 163 -0.07 8.75 -18.27
C PRO A 163 0.36 7.40 -18.83
N GLN A 164 -0.62 6.57 -19.22
CA GLN A 164 -0.34 5.19 -19.65
C GLN A 164 0.56 5.13 -20.89
N GLU A 165 0.40 6.05 -21.84
CA GLU A 165 1.26 6.15 -23.03
C GLU A 165 2.71 6.48 -22.67
N SER A 166 2.91 7.45 -21.78
CA SER A 166 4.23 7.87 -21.31
C SER A 166 4.91 6.79 -20.47
N LEU A 167 4.16 6.02 -19.69
CA LEU A 167 4.67 4.85 -18.98
C LEU A 167 5.12 3.71 -19.92
N CYS A 168 4.42 3.50 -21.04
CA CYS A 168 4.88 2.54 -22.05
C CYS A 168 6.21 2.98 -22.67
N ARG A 169 6.34 4.27 -23.05
CA ARG A 169 7.60 4.84 -23.54
C ARG A 169 8.72 4.74 -22.49
N ALA A 170 8.40 5.00 -21.22
CA ALA A 170 9.35 4.87 -20.11
C ALA A 170 9.82 3.43 -19.93
N ALA A 171 8.93 2.44 -20.07
CA ALA A 171 9.29 1.03 -19.98
C ALA A 171 10.31 0.63 -21.06
N ASP A 172 10.13 1.09 -22.30
CA ASP A 172 11.05 0.81 -23.40
C ASP A 172 12.42 1.48 -23.17
N ALA A 173 12.43 2.74 -22.75
CA ALA A 173 13.66 3.48 -22.44
C ALA A 173 14.45 2.82 -21.30
N VAL A 174 13.76 2.41 -20.23
CA VAL A 174 14.35 1.74 -19.06
C VAL A 174 14.95 0.39 -19.44
N ARG A 175 14.26 -0.42 -20.27
CA ARG A 175 14.80 -1.69 -20.77
C ARG A 175 16.07 -1.48 -21.59
N GLY A 176 16.06 -0.52 -22.51
CA GLY A 176 17.23 -0.19 -23.33
C GLY A 176 18.44 0.23 -22.49
N ALA A 177 18.23 1.04 -21.46
CA ALA A 177 19.28 1.45 -20.54
C ALA A 177 19.83 0.28 -19.70
N ALA A 178 18.96 -0.61 -19.21
CA ALA A 178 19.37 -1.79 -18.45
C ALA A 178 20.18 -2.79 -19.30
N ASP A 179 19.83 -2.95 -20.57
CA ASP A 179 20.55 -3.84 -21.48
C ASP A 179 21.92 -3.28 -21.88
N ALA A 180 22.03 -1.95 -22.05
CA ALA A 180 23.32 -1.29 -22.27
C ALA A 180 24.30 -1.39 -21.08
N MET A 181 23.81 -1.69 -19.87
CA MET A 181 24.64 -1.93 -18.69
C MET A 181 25.11 -3.39 -18.56
N ARG A 182 24.49 -4.32 -19.29
CA ARG A 182 24.82 -5.75 -19.26
C ARG A 182 25.77 -6.20 -20.38
N GLY A 183 25.94 -5.37 -21.42
CA GLY A 183 26.90 -5.59 -22.51
C GLY A 183 28.22 -4.86 -22.27
#